data_AF-A0A950WBY5-F1
#
_entry.id   AF-A0A950WBY5-F1
#
_cell.length_a   1.000
_cell.length_b   1.000
_cell.length_c   1.000
_cell.angle_alpha   90.00
_cell.angle_beta   90.00
_cell.angle_gamma   90.00
#
_symmetry.space_group_name_H-M   'P 1'
#
loop_
_entity.id
_entity.type
_entity.pdbx_description
1 polymer ?
#
loop_
_entity_poly.entity_id
_entity_poly.type
_entity_poly.pdbx_seq_one_letter_code
_entity_poly.pdbx_strand_id
1 'polypeptide(L)'
;MAQSPTNDNVTELFNSFNEASRRWLGCFEAEAKLTSELTAKLTAARSVPDVMAAYQEWGTRQLEVLGGETKHMLDDAQKLMQSGAHVALTGWQSNGRGTST
;
A
#
# COMPACT_ATOMS: atom_id res chain seq x y z
N MET A 1 13.06 -33.57 -13.66
CA MET A 1 12.42 -32.75 -12.62
C MET A 1 11.97 -31.45 -13.27
N ALA A 2 10.71 -31.39 -13.71
CA ALA A 2 10.15 -30.15 -14.24
C ALA A 2 9.67 -29.33 -13.04
N GLN A 3 10.25 -28.15 -12.83
CA GLN A 3 9.76 -27.19 -11.85
C GLN A 3 8.37 -26.74 -12.31
N SER A 4 7.36 -26.93 -11.46
CA SER A 4 5.99 -26.55 -11.76
C SER A 4 5.88 -25.02 -11.81
N PRO A 5 5.46 -24.43 -12.94
CA PRO A 5 5.40 -22.97 -13.13
C PRO A 5 4.49 -22.24 -12.13
N THR A 6 3.63 -22.98 -11.43
CA THR A 6 2.74 -22.46 -10.39
C THR A 6 3.50 -21.95 -9.16
N ASN A 7 4.66 -22.54 -8.83
CA ASN A 7 5.39 -22.18 -7.61
C ASN A 7 6.10 -20.82 -7.78
N ASP A 8 6.65 -20.56 -8.96
CA ASP A 8 7.36 -19.31 -9.27
C ASP A 8 6.39 -18.10 -9.21
N ASN A 9 5.18 -18.25 -9.75
CA ASN A 9 4.16 -17.19 -9.75
C ASN A 9 3.65 -16.85 -8.33
N VAL A 10 3.54 -17.85 -7.45
CA VAL A 10 3.14 -17.64 -6.05
C VAL A 10 4.24 -16.91 -5.27
N THR A 11 5.50 -17.29 -5.51
CA THR A 11 6.66 -16.59 -4.92
C THR A 11 6.75 -15.14 -5.40
N GLU A 12 6.51 -14.87 -6.69
CA GLU A 12 6.49 -13.51 -7.25
C GLU A 12 5.37 -12.65 -6.66
N LEU A 13 4.17 -13.22 -6.49
CA LEU A 13 3.05 -12.54 -5.83
C LEU A 13 3.38 -12.19 -4.37
N PHE A 14 3.97 -13.14 -3.63
CA PHE A 14 4.32 -12.91 -2.22
C PHE A 14 5.43 -11.86 -2.07
N ASN A 15 6.43 -11.87 -2.95
CA ASN A 15 7.48 -10.85 -2.98
C ASN A 15 6.91 -9.46 -3.30
N SER A 16 6.05 -9.36 -4.32
CA SER A 16 5.38 -8.11 -4.70
C SER A 16 4.50 -7.58 -3.57
N PHE A 17 3.78 -8.46 -2.87
CA PHE A 17 3.00 -8.10 -1.69
C PHE A 17 3.86 -7.57 -0.55
N ASN A 18 4.98 -8.24 -0.26
CA ASN A 18 5.85 -7.87 0.83
C ASN A 18 6.55 -6.51 0.56
N GLU A 19 6.93 -6.26 -0.68
CA GLU A 19 7.48 -4.98 -1.12
C GLU A 19 6.44 -3.84 -1.02
N ALA A 20 5.23 -4.07 -1.53
CA ALA A 20 4.12 -3.12 -1.42
C ALA A 20 3.75 -2.84 0.05
N SER A 21 3.66 -3.88 0.87
CA SER A 21 3.37 -3.77 2.30
C SER A 21 4.41 -2.91 3.03
N ARG A 22 5.70 -3.12 2.74
CA ARG A 22 6.78 -2.32 3.37
C ARG A 22 6.70 -0.86 2.97
N ARG A 23 6.32 -0.57 1.71
CA ARG A 23 6.15 0.79 1.21
C ARG A 23 4.93 1.47 1.82
N TRP A 24 3.79 0.76 1.94
CA TRP A 24 2.57 1.29 2.56
C TRP A 24 2.72 1.50 4.06
N LEU A 25 3.44 0.61 4.76
CA LEU A 25 3.77 0.80 6.18
C LEU A 25 4.55 2.10 6.42
N GLY A 26 5.47 2.47 5.51
CA GLY A 26 6.17 3.75 5.57
C GLY A 26 5.24 4.95 5.42
N CYS A 27 4.27 4.88 4.49
CA CYS A 27 3.24 5.91 4.34
C CYS A 27 2.37 6.04 5.59
N PHE A 28 1.91 4.93 6.16
CA PHE A 28 1.11 4.92 7.39
C PHE A 28 1.89 5.46 8.59
N GLU A 29 3.18 5.17 8.70
CA GLU A 29 4.04 5.71 9.76
C GLU A 29 4.23 7.23 9.61
N ALA A 30 4.44 7.71 8.38
CA ALA A 30 4.51 9.14 8.08
C ALA A 30 3.18 9.86 8.41
N GLU A 31 2.04 9.25 8.06
CA GLU A 31 0.70 9.77 8.35
C GLU A 31 0.38 9.76 9.85
N ALA A 32 0.78 8.69 10.56
CA ALA A 32 0.65 8.60 12.01
C ALA A 32 1.49 9.67 12.72
N LYS A 33 2.72 9.90 12.26
CA LYS A 33 3.60 10.96 12.77
C LYS A 33 3.00 12.35 12.53
N LEU A 34 2.48 12.61 11.33
CA LEU A 34 1.81 13.86 10.99
C LEU A 34 0.59 14.13 11.86
N THR A 35 -0.21 13.10 12.12
CA THR A 35 -1.41 13.18 12.97
C THR A 35 -1.03 13.41 14.44
N SER A 36 0.02 12.74 14.92
CA SER A 36 0.54 12.93 16.27
C SER A 36 1.09 14.35 16.47
N GLU A 37 1.89 14.86 15.51
CA GLU A 37 2.41 16.22 15.54
C GLU A 37 1.30 17.28 15.51
N LEU A 38 0.26 17.09 14.68
CA LEU A 38 -0.90 17.99 14.67
C LEU A 38 -1.63 17.96 16.02
N THR A 39 -1.88 16.78 16.57
CA THR A 39 -2.56 16.61 17.87
C THR A 39 -1.77 17.30 19.00
N ALA A 40 -0.44 17.15 19.00
CA ALA A 40 0.44 17.83 19.95
C ALA A 40 0.40 19.36 19.80
N LYS A 41 0.41 19.87 18.57
CA LYS A 41 0.31 21.32 18.30
C LYS A 41 -1.05 21.89 18.71
N LEU A 42 -2.13 21.16 18.44
CA LEU A 42 -3.49 21.56 18.82
C LEU A 42 -3.69 21.56 20.34
N THR A 43 -3.09 20.60 21.07
CA THR A 43 -3.15 20.57 22.54
C THR A 43 -2.26 21.62 23.20
N ALA A 44 -1.19 22.06 22.54
CA ALA A 44 -0.33 23.14 22.99
C ALA A 44 -0.85 24.55 22.61
N ALA A 45 -1.73 24.64 21.62
CA ALA A 45 -2.27 25.90 21.13
C ALA A 45 -3.10 26.60 22.22
N ARG A 46 -2.77 27.88 22.47
CA ARG A 46 -3.49 28.71 23.46
C ARG A 46 -4.39 29.75 22.80
N SER A 47 -4.38 29.81 21.47
CA SER A 47 -5.10 30.81 20.70
C SER A 47 -5.58 30.26 19.34
N VAL A 48 -6.61 30.89 18.79
CA VAL A 48 -7.18 30.52 17.47
C VAL A 48 -6.14 30.63 16.33
N PRO A 49 -5.25 31.65 16.28
CA PRO A 49 -4.18 31.71 15.30
C PRO A 49 -3.20 30.52 15.38
N ASP A 50 -2.87 30.05 16.58
CA ASP A 50 -1.99 28.88 16.76
C ASP A 50 -2.62 27.60 16.19
N VAL A 51 -3.94 27.45 16.37
CA VAL A 51 -4.71 26.35 15.79
C VAL A 51 -4.70 26.43 14.26
N MET A 52 -4.90 27.62 13.68
CA MET A 52 -4.87 27.80 12.23
C MET A 52 -3.49 27.51 11.64
N ALA A 53 -2.42 27.95 12.30
CA ALA A 53 -1.05 27.67 11.89
C ALA A 53 -0.75 26.15 11.90
N ALA A 54 -1.21 25.44 12.94
CA ALA A 54 -1.06 23.99 13.03
C ALA A 54 -1.79 23.25 11.90
N TYR A 55 -3.01 23.68 11.55
CA TYR A 55 -3.76 23.13 10.42
C TYR A 55 -3.13 23.43 9.06
N GLN A 56 -2.59 24.64 8.86
CA GLN A 56 -1.90 25.00 7.61
C GLN A 56 -0.62 24.18 7.40
N GLU A 57 0.19 24.01 8.44
CA GLU A 57 1.39 23.17 8.35
C GLU A 57 1.04 21.71 8.10
N TRP A 58 0.02 21.19 8.78
CA TRP A 58 -0.45 19.82 8.53
C TRP A 58 -0.97 19.64 7.10
N GLY A 59 -1.80 20.57 6.60
CA GLY A 59 -2.33 20.49 5.24
C GLY A 59 -1.23 20.54 4.16
N THR A 60 -0.19 21.34 4.38
CA THR A 60 0.96 21.42 3.46
C THR A 60 1.74 20.11 3.42
N ARG A 61 2.03 19.53 4.59
CA ARG A 61 2.74 18.24 4.66
C ARG A 61 1.90 17.06 4.21
N GLN A 62 0.58 17.08 4.45
CA GLN A 62 -0.30 16.05 3.91
C GLN A 62 -0.29 16.07 2.38
N LEU A 63 -0.30 17.25 1.74
CA LEU A 63 -0.19 17.34 0.28
C LEU A 63 1.13 16.77 -0.28
N GLU A 64 2.23 16.90 0.46
CA GLU A 64 3.53 16.31 0.09
C GLU A 64 3.50 14.77 0.17
N VAL A 65 2.87 14.22 1.23
CA VAL A 65 2.69 12.78 1.42
C VAL A 65 1.71 12.21 0.38
N LEU A 66 0.55 12.82 0.21
CA LEU A 66 -0.49 12.40 -0.74
C LEU A 66 -0.04 12.53 -2.21
N GLY A 67 0.65 13.61 -2.58
CA GLY A 67 0.97 13.89 -3.99
C GLY A 67 1.95 12.88 -4.61
N GLY A 68 2.94 12.43 -3.84
CA GLY A 68 3.95 11.46 -4.30
C GLY A 68 3.59 10.02 -3.99
N GLU A 69 3.16 9.74 -2.75
CA GLU A 69 3.07 8.36 -2.28
C GLU A 69 1.76 7.68 -2.67
N THR A 70 0.64 8.42 -2.80
CA THR A 70 -0.65 7.82 -3.17
C THR A 70 -0.65 7.24 -4.58
N LYS A 71 0.06 7.87 -5.53
CA LYS A 71 0.19 7.34 -6.89
C LYS A 71 0.97 6.03 -6.90
N HIS A 72 2.09 5.98 -6.19
CA HIS A 72 2.87 4.74 -6.06
C HIS A 72 2.08 3.64 -5.35
N MET A 73 1.32 3.99 -4.32
CA MET A 73 0.43 3.05 -3.61
C MET A 73 -0.63 2.45 -4.53
N LEU A 74 -1.22 3.26 -5.41
CA LEU A 74 -2.22 2.80 -6.38
C LEU A 74 -1.59 1.88 -7.45
N ASP A 75 -0.41 2.25 -7.97
CA ASP A 75 0.31 1.43 -8.94
C ASP A 75 0.69 0.05 -8.35
N ASP A 76 1.14 0.02 -7.10
CA ASP A 76 1.49 -1.22 -6.40
C ASP A 76 0.25 -2.09 -6.13
N ALA A 77 -0.88 -1.48 -5.76
CA ALA A 77 -2.15 -2.18 -5.60
C ALA A 77 -2.64 -2.79 -6.93
N GLN A 78 -2.49 -2.07 -8.04
CA GLN A 78 -2.88 -2.54 -9.36
C GLN A 78 -2.01 -3.72 -9.82
N LYS A 79 -0.69 -3.66 -9.61
CA LYS A 79 0.22 -4.79 -9.88
C LYS A 79 -0.14 -6.03 -9.07
N LEU A 80 -0.41 -5.86 -7.76
CA LEU A 80 -0.80 -6.96 -6.90
C LEU A 80 -2.08 -7.64 -7.39
N MET A 81 -3.06 -6.85 -7.82
CA MET A 81 -4.34 -7.34 -8.32
C MET A 81 -4.16 -8.11 -9.64
N GLN A 82 -3.29 -7.64 -10.53
CA GLN A 82 -2.95 -8.33 -11.78
C GLN A 82 -2.22 -9.65 -11.53
N SER A 83 -1.22 -9.67 -10.64
CA SER A 83 -0.49 -10.90 -10.27
C SER A 83 -1.42 -11.90 -9.58
N GLY A 84 -2.29 -11.44 -8.68
CA GLY A 84 -3.28 -12.29 -8.01
C GLY A 84 -4.28 -12.90 -9.00
N ALA A 85 -4.77 -12.11 -9.96
CA ALA A 85 -5.65 -12.60 -11.02
C ALA A 85 -4.94 -13.64 -11.90
N HIS A 86 -3.66 -13.45 -12.21
CA HIS A 86 -2.87 -14.38 -13.01
C HIS A 86 -2.69 -15.74 -12.32
N VAL A 87 -2.39 -15.74 -11.02
CA VAL A 87 -2.26 -16.96 -10.20
C VAL A 87 -3.60 -17.68 -10.07
N ALA A 88 -4.70 -16.95 -9.83
CA ALA A 88 -6.03 -17.55 -9.74
C ALA A 88 -6.46 -18.21 -11.06
N LEU A 89 -6.19 -17.58 -12.21
CA LEU A 89 -6.53 -18.11 -13.53
C LEU A 89 -5.69 -19.33 -13.92
N THR A 90 -4.39 -19.32 -13.61
CA THR A 90 -3.49 -20.45 -13.87
C THR A 90 -3.77 -21.63 -12.94
N GLY A 91 -4.09 -21.36 -11.67
CA GLY A 91 -4.58 -22.35 -10.72
C GLY A 91 -5.87 -23.02 -11.21
N TRP A 92 -6.84 -22.23 -11.70
CA TRP A 92 -8.10 -22.73 -12.24
C TRP A 92 -7.92 -23.60 -13.50
N GLN A 93 -7.09 -23.17 -14.47
CA GLN A 93 -6.81 -23.96 -15.68
C GLN A 93 -6.06 -25.26 -15.40
N SER A 94 -5.22 -25.30 -14.37
CA SER A 94 -4.52 -26.52 -13.96
C SER A 94 -5.48 -27.59 -13.41
N ASN A 95 -6.56 -27.17 -12.74
CA ASN A 95 -7.56 -28.06 -12.13
C ASN A 95 -8.59 -28.58 -13.17
N GLY A 96 -8.86 -27.81 -14.23
CA GLY A 96 -9.81 -28.20 -15.28
C GLY A 96 -9.30 -29.27 -16.27
N ARG A 97 -8.01 -29.63 -16.22
CA ARG A 97 -7.40 -30.62 -17.13
C ARG A 97 -7.32 -32.03 -16.53
N GLY A 98 -8.11 -32.33 -15.50
CA GLY A 98 -8.12 -33.62 -14.79
C GLY A 98 -9.43 -34.41 -14.82
N THR A 99 -10.54 -33.88 -15.38
CA THR A 99 -11.86 -34.52 -15.26
C THR A 99 -12.52 -34.83 -16.61
N SER A 100 -11.79 -35.48 -17.51
CA SER A 100 -12.40 -36.13 -18.68
C SER A 100 -11.81 -37.52 -18.88
N THR A 101 -12.34 -38.46 -18.11
CA THR A 101 -12.38 -39.90 -18.43
C THR A 101 -13.62 -40.48 -17.81
#